data_AF-A0A7D5PAZ8-F1
#
_entry.id   AF-A0A7D5PAZ8-F1
#
_cell.length_a   1.000
_cell.length_b   1.000
_cell.length_c   1.000
_cell.angle_alpha   90.00
_cell.angle_beta   90.00
_cell.angle_gamma   90.00
#
_symmetry.space_group_name_H-M   'P 1'
#
loop_
_entity.id
_entity.type
_entity.pdbx_description
1 polymer ?
#
loop_
_entity_poly.entity_id
_entity_poly.type
_entity_poly.pdbx_seq_one_letter_code
_entity_poly.pdbx_strand_id
1 'polypeptide(L)' 'MSDQEAESRIQELEERVRELERVVNRDLGYSLGWNDPPEPSSIDCDCGTTFEINLENGLICPDCGRGSDDRGESA' A
#
# COMPACT_ATOMS: atom_id res chain seq x y z
N MET A 1 6.83 -26.84 -23.70
CA MET A 1 7.12 -25.44 -23.32
C MET A 1 8.60 -25.27 -23.48
N SER A 2 8.98 -24.41 -24.41
CA SER A 2 10.37 -24.18 -24.80
C SER A 2 10.96 -23.12 -23.86
N ASP A 3 12.24 -23.18 -23.54
CA ASP A 3 12.88 -22.22 -22.63
C ASP A 3 12.69 -20.77 -23.09
N GLN A 4 12.66 -20.52 -24.40
CA GLN A 4 12.31 -19.22 -24.99
C GLN A 4 10.91 -18.70 -24.65
N GLU A 5 9.91 -19.58 -24.55
CA GLU A 5 8.55 -19.19 -24.18
C GLU A 5 8.48 -18.82 -22.69
N ALA A 6 9.29 -19.46 -21.85
CA ALA A 6 9.41 -19.11 -20.44
C ALA A 6 10.12 -17.76 -20.26
N GLU A 7 11.23 -17.52 -20.96
CA GLU A 7 11.94 -16.24 -20.92
C GLU A 7 11.07 -15.07 -21.38
N SER A 8 10.29 -15.26 -22.45
CA SER A 8 9.38 -14.22 -22.95
C SER A 8 8.28 -13.87 -21.93
N ARG A 9 7.74 -14.89 -21.24
CA ARG A 9 6.76 -14.69 -20.17
C ARG A 9 7.35 -14.02 -18.94
N ILE A 10 8.61 -14.32 -18.60
CA ILE A 10 9.32 -13.67 -17.50
C ILE A 10 9.49 -12.18 -17.78
N GLN A 11 9.95 -11.82 -18.99
CA GLN A 11 10.10 -10.42 -19.38
C GLN A 11 8.77 -9.64 -19.33
N GLU A 12 7.68 -10.24 -19.84
CA GLU A 12 6.35 -9.62 -19.78
C GLU A 12 5.90 -9.39 -18.32
N LEU A 13 6.13 -10.37 -17.44
CA LEU A 13 5.78 -10.26 -16.03
C LEU A 13 6.62 -9.19 -15.32
N GLU A 14 7.92 -9.10 -15.61
CA GLU A 14 8.80 -8.07 -15.05
C GLU A 14 8.36 -6.66 -15.46
N GLU A 15 7.93 -6.47 -16.71
CA GLU A 15 7.42 -5.18 -17.18
C GLU A 15 6.11 -4.79 -16.49
N ARG A 16 5.19 -5.75 -16.32
CA ARG A 16 3.93 -5.54 -15.60
C ARG A 16 4.15 -5.23 -14.12
N VAL A 17 5.10 -5.90 -13.47
CA VAL A 17 5.47 -5.59 -12.08
C VAL A 17 6.00 -4.17 -11.98
N ARG A 18 6.88 -3.75 -12.89
CA ARG A 18 7.42 -2.39 -12.91
C ARG A 18 6.34 -1.33 -13.09
N GLU A 19 5.32 -1.60 -13.91
CA GLU A 19 4.19 -0.70 -14.07
C GLU A 19 3.34 -0.61 -12.79
N LEU A 20 3.05 -1.74 -12.16
CA LEU A 20 2.33 -1.78 -10.89
C LEU A 20 3.08 -1.03 -9.79
N GLU A 21 4.40 -1.22 -9.68
CA GLU A 21 5.25 -0.49 -8.74
C GLU A 21 5.20 1.02 -8.99
N ARG A 22 5.18 1.47 -10.25
CA ARG A 22 5.04 2.89 -10.58
C ARG A 22 3.69 3.44 -10.12
N VAL A 23 2.60 2.71 -10.35
CA VAL A 23 1.25 3.14 -9.93
C VAL A 23 1.16 3.22 -8.41
N VAL A 24 1.64 2.20 -7.70
CA VAL A 24 1.63 2.19 -6.23
C VAL A 24 2.48 3.34 -5.65
N ASN A 25 3.70 3.54 -6.17
CA ASN A 25 4.58 4.61 -5.71
C ASN A 25 3.99 6.01 -5.97
N ARG A 26 3.30 6.22 -7.11
CA ARG A 26 2.76 7.53 -7.49
C ARG A 26 1.45 7.87 -6.78
N ASP A 27 0.53 6.91 -6.71
CA ASP A 27 -0.86 7.18 -6.35
C ASP A 27 -1.16 6.83 -4.89
N LEU A 28 -0.39 5.92 -4.27
CA LEU A 28 -0.61 5.49 -2.89
C LEU A 28 0.47 6.01 -1.91
N GLY A 29 1.52 6.69 -2.39
CA GLY A 29 2.58 7.25 -1.55
C GLY A 29 3.41 6.22 -0.77
N TYR A 30 3.16 4.93 -0.98
CA TYR A 30 4.02 3.86 -0.52
C TYR A 30 5.23 3.86 -1.44
N SER A 31 6.34 4.48 -1.02
CA SER A 31 7.65 4.13 -1.55
C SER A 31 7.86 2.66 -1.28
N LEU A 32 7.52 1.79 -2.23
CA LEU A 32 7.96 0.40 -2.28
C LEU A 32 9.46 0.36 -2.67
N GLY A 33 10.25 1.19 -1.99
CA GLY A 33 11.68 1.03 -1.95
C GLY A 33 11.94 -0.27 -1.22
N TRP A 34 12.29 -1.31 -1.97
CA TRP A 34 12.76 -2.61 -1.47
C TRP A 34 13.98 -2.53 -0.52
N ASN A 35 14.40 -1.34 -0.08
CA ASN A 35 15.57 -1.12 0.77
C ASN A 35 15.26 -0.59 2.18
N ASP A 36 14.03 -0.16 2.47
CA ASP A 36 13.64 0.16 3.84
C ASP A 36 12.23 -0.38 4.07
N PRO A 37 12.01 -1.27 5.08
CA PRO A 37 10.65 -1.53 5.52
C PRO A 37 10.05 -0.16 5.86
N PRO A 38 8.85 0.18 5.34
CA PRO A 38 8.22 1.43 5.73
C PRO A 38 8.19 1.42 7.26
N GLU A 39 8.86 2.39 7.89
CA GLU A 39 8.75 2.54 9.33
C GLU A 39 7.25 2.55 9.64
N PRO A 40 6.80 1.79 10.64
CA PRO A 40 5.37 1.66 10.91
C PRO A 40 4.81 3.06 11.09
N SER A 41 4.01 3.49 10.12
CA SER A 41 3.40 4.81 10.13
C SER A 41 2.23 4.73 11.09
N SER A 42 2.43 5.28 12.30
CA SER A 42 1.37 5.39 13.29
C SER A 42 0.45 6.56 12.96
N ILE A 43 -0.86 6.34 12.99
CA ILE A 43 -1.90 7.37 12.85
C ILE A 43 -2.57 7.60 14.19
N ASP A 44 -2.73 8.87 14.54
CA ASP A 44 -3.62 9.28 15.64
C ASP A 44 -5.07 9.40 15.14
N CYS A 45 -5.93 8.55 15.69
CA CYS A 45 -7.36 8.63 15.46
C CYS A 45 -8.00 9.69 16.37
N ASP A 46 -9.04 10.37 15.88
CA ASP A 46 -9.77 11.40 16.64
C ASP A 46 -10.49 10.83 17.89
N CYS A 47 -10.63 9.51 18.01
CA CYS A 47 -11.09 8.85 19.24
C CYS A 47 -10.04 8.82 20.37
N GLY A 48 -8.80 9.23 20.09
CA GLY A 48 -7.68 9.23 21.03
C GLY A 48 -6.77 8.01 20.95
N THR A 49 -7.04 7.08 20.03
CA THR A 49 -6.23 5.87 19.83
C THR A 49 -5.19 6.11 18.72
N THR A 50 -3.92 5.89 19.06
CA THR A 50 -2.82 5.80 18.09
C THR A 50 -2.68 4.35 17.62
N PHE A 51 -2.66 4.11 16.31
CA PHE A 51 -2.53 2.76 15.75
C PHE A 51 -1.59 2.72 14.55
N GLU A 52 -0.98 1.56 14.29
CA GLU A 52 -0.08 1.35 13.14
C GLU A 52 -0.89 1.01 11.87
N ILE A 53 -0.53 1.66 10.77
CA ILE A 53 -1.00 1.27 9.44
C ILE A 53 -0.28 -0.02 9.05
N ASN A 54 -1.05 -1.07 8.82
CA ASN A 54 -0.55 -2.34 8.31
C ASN A 54 -1.53 -2.92 7.28
N LEU A 55 -1.17 -4.02 6.64
CA LEU A 55 -2.01 -4.67 5.61
C LEU A 55 -3.34 -5.22 6.18
N GLU A 56 -3.43 -5.47 7.48
CA GLU A 56 -4.64 -5.99 8.13
C GLU A 56 -5.63 -4.88 8.48
N ASN A 57 -5.14 -3.76 9.02
CA ASN A 57 -5.95 -2.64 9.51
C ASN A 57 -6.19 -1.57 8.44
N GLY A 58 -5.28 -1.44 7.46
CA GLY A 58 -5.29 -0.34 6.50
C GLY A 58 -5.31 1.02 7.21
N LEU A 59 -6.19 1.92 6.75
CA LEU A 59 -6.40 3.26 7.34
C LEU A 59 -7.57 3.29 8.34
N ILE A 60 -8.07 2.14 8.79
CA ILE A 60 -9.24 2.04 9.68
C ILE A 60 -8.76 1.91 11.12
N CYS A 61 -9.25 2.78 12.01
CA CYS A 61 -8.95 2.68 13.43
C CYS A 61 -9.55 1.40 14.03
N PRO A 62 -8.75 0.51 14.66
CA PRO A 62 -9.25 -0.76 15.19
C PRO A 62 -10.16 -0.59 16.43
N ASP A 63 -10.06 0.56 17.11
CA ASP A 63 -10.81 0.83 18.33
C ASP A 63 -12.21 1.40 18.04
N CYS A 64 -12.30 2.40 17.16
CA CYS A 64 -13.57 3.06 16.83
C CYS A 64 -14.15 2.69 15.45
N GLY A 65 -13.41 1.95 14.62
CA GLY A 65 -13.82 1.53 13.28
C GLY A 65 -13.90 2.64 12.24
N ARG A 66 -13.48 3.87 12.57
CA ARG A 66 -13.52 5.02 11.64
C ARG A 66 -12.31 5.01 10.72
N GLY A 67 -12.54 5.27 9.43
CA GLY A 67 -11.49 5.48 8.44
C GLY A 67 -11.13 6.96 8.31
N SER A 68 -9.98 7.26 7.71
CA SER A 68 -9.59 8.65 7.39
C SER A 68 -10.57 9.35 6.44
N ASP A 69 -11.37 8.62 5.65
CA ASP A 69 -12.40 9.17 4.76
C ASP A 69 -13.61 9.77 5.52
N ASP A 70 -13.85 9.37 6.77
CA ASP A 70 -14.87 10.00 7.62
C ASP A 70 -14.49 11.43 8.06
N ARG A 71 -13.26 11.91 7.76
CA ARG A 71 -12.84 13.30 8.00
C ARG A 71 -13.45 14.30 6.99
N GLY A 72 -14.28 13.86 6.05
CA GLY A 72 -14.81 14.69 4.96
C GLY A 72 -16.31 15.02 4.99
N GLU A 73 -17.13 14.38 5.82
CA GLU A 73 -18.59 14.61 5.80
C GLU A 73 -19.06 15.33 7.07
N SER A 74 -18.62 16.58 7.22
CA SER A 74 -19.24 17.55 8.10
C SER A 74 -19.10 18.95 7.51
N ALA A 75 -20.25 19.46 7.03
CA ALA A 75 -20.59 20.82 6.58
C ALA A 75 -20.41 21.17 5.10
#